data_AF-J2K5G8-F1
#
_entry.id   AF-J2K5G8-F1
#
_cell.length_a   1.000
_cell.length_b   1.000
_cell.length_c   1.000
_cell.angle_alpha   90.00
_cell.angle_beta   90.00
_cell.angle_gamma   90.00
#
_symmetry.space_group_name_H-M   'P 1'
#
loop_
_entity.id
_entity.type
_entity.pdbx_description
1 polymer ?
#
loop_
_entity_poly.entity_id
_entity_poly.type
_entity_poly.pdbx_seq_one_letter_code
_entity_poly.pdbx_strand_id
1 'polypeptide(L)'
;MLTTGEAHPWAAHELSFGEASYWAQHDATDDVFYADAAAERATGRPVVVVAVNGGSDEVTGKALPAAMARAGVLLIVCGDPQRITAVLGAHA
;
A
#
# COMPACT_ATOMS: atom_id res chain seq x y z
N MET A 1 -5.11 1.99 1.34
CA MET A 1 -4.61 0.61 1.27
C MET A 1 -3.57 0.53 0.16
N LEU A 2 -2.44 -0.12 0.42
CA LEU A 2 -1.34 -0.30 -0.52
C LEU A 2 -1.19 -1.79 -0.86
N THR A 3 -0.79 -2.12 -2.09
CA THR A 3 -0.49 -3.50 -2.52
C THR A 3 0.96 -3.63 -3.00
N THR A 4 1.61 -4.77 -2.79
CA THR A 4 2.98 -5.04 -3.29
C THR A 4 3.01 -5.85 -4.58
N GLY A 5 1.87 -6.41 -4.99
CA GLY A 5 1.66 -7.13 -6.24
C GLY A 5 0.45 -6.59 -6.97
N GLU A 6 -0.46 -7.48 -7.37
CA GLU A 6 -1.64 -7.13 -8.15
C GLU A 6 -2.49 -6.03 -7.49
N ALA A 7 -2.99 -5.11 -8.32
CA ALA A 7 -3.87 -4.05 -7.87
C ALA A 7 -5.19 -4.63 -7.35
N HIS A 8 -5.79 -3.92 -6.38
CA HIS A 8 -7.12 -4.29 -5.92
C HIS A 8 -8.14 -4.17 -7.07
N PRO A 9 -9.07 -5.12 -7.26
CA PRO A 9 -10.02 -5.09 -8.38
C PRO A 9 -10.84 -3.81 -8.47
N TRP A 10 -11.19 -3.22 -7.32
CA TRP A 10 -11.85 -1.91 -7.28
C TRP A 10 -10.98 -0.80 -7.87
N ALA A 11 -9.68 -0.76 -7.54
CA ALA A 11 -8.75 0.23 -8.11
C ALA A 11 -8.62 0.08 -9.63
N ALA A 12 -8.51 -1.17 -10.11
CA ALA A 12 -8.46 -1.46 -11.54
C ALA A 12 -9.73 -1.01 -12.27
N HIS A 13 -10.90 -1.20 -11.64
CA HIS A 13 -12.17 -0.72 -12.17
C HIS A 13 -12.24 0.82 -12.21
N GLU A 14 -11.91 1.50 -11.11
CA GLU A 14 -11.98 2.96 -11.04
C GLU A 14 -11.00 3.65 -12.00
N LEU A 15 -9.78 3.11 -12.12
CA LEU A 15 -8.78 3.59 -13.08
C LEU A 15 -9.28 3.51 -14.53
N SER A 16 -10.20 2.58 -14.84
CA SER A 16 -10.78 2.47 -16.19
C SER A 16 -11.63 3.69 -16.58
N PHE A 17 -12.07 4.50 -15.61
CA PHE A 17 -12.76 5.77 -15.85
C PHE A 17 -11.82 6.97 -15.97
N GLY A 18 -10.52 6.80 -15.68
CA GLY A 18 -9.49 7.80 -15.87
C GLY A 18 -8.60 8.01 -14.64
N GLU A 19 -7.30 8.16 -14.89
CA GLU A 19 -6.30 8.34 -13.84
C GLU A 19 -6.48 9.66 -13.07
N ALA A 20 -6.81 10.75 -13.76
CA ALA A 20 -7.00 12.06 -13.12
C ALA A 20 -8.16 12.05 -12.12
N SER A 21 -9.31 11.50 -12.50
CA SER A 21 -10.48 11.36 -11.62
C SER A 21 -10.19 10.39 -10.47
N TYR A 22 -9.46 9.31 -10.73
CA TYR A 22 -9.08 8.35 -9.71
C TYR A 22 -8.22 8.99 -8.61
N TRP A 23 -7.14 9.67 -8.99
CA TRP A 23 -6.28 10.32 -8.00
C TRP A 23 -6.92 11.53 -7.32
N ALA A 24 -7.93 12.17 -7.91
CA ALA A 24 -8.71 13.18 -7.19
C ALA A 24 -9.40 12.59 -5.94
N GLN A 25 -9.74 11.29 -5.94
CA GLN A 25 -10.27 10.60 -4.75
C GLN A 25 -9.21 10.50 -3.64
N HIS A 26 -7.94 10.30 -4.00
CA HIS A 26 -6.84 10.34 -3.03
C HIS A 26 -6.73 11.73 -2.38
N ASP A 27 -6.85 12.79 -3.18
CA ASP A 27 -6.73 14.16 -2.72
C ASP A 27 -7.95 14.63 -1.90
N ALA A 28 -9.14 14.11 -2.20
CA ALA A 28 -10.39 14.39 -1.48
C ALA A 28 -10.40 13.80 -0.06
N THR A 29 -9.72 12.67 0.14
CA THR A 29 -9.59 11.97 1.44
C THR A 29 -10.89 11.41 2.05
N ASP A 30 -11.99 11.41 1.31
CA ASP A 30 -13.32 11.03 1.82
C ASP A 30 -13.53 9.52 2.05
N ASP A 31 -12.73 8.66 1.40
CA ASP A 31 -12.87 7.20 1.49
C ASP A 31 -11.50 6.48 1.46
N VAL A 32 -11.52 5.14 1.52
CA VAL A 32 -10.37 4.26 1.35
C VAL A 32 -9.84 4.38 -0.07
N PHE A 33 -8.64 4.94 -0.20
CA PHE A 33 -7.91 4.97 -1.46
C PHE A 33 -7.00 3.74 -1.60
N TYR A 34 -6.85 3.22 -2.82
CA TYR A 34 -6.04 2.06 -3.14
C TYR A 34 -4.86 2.49 -4.01
N ALA A 35 -3.67 1.94 -3.81
CA ALA A 35 -2.53 2.22 -4.68
C ALA A 35 -1.52 1.08 -4.63
N ASP A 36 -0.65 1.04 -5.64
CA ASP A 36 0.60 0.30 -5.52
C ASP A 36 1.47 0.92 -4.40
N ALA A 37 2.18 0.08 -3.64
CA ALA A 37 3.00 0.55 -2.54
C ALA A 37 4.15 1.48 -2.98
N ALA A 38 4.64 1.32 -4.22
CA ALA A 38 5.66 2.16 -4.83
C ALA A 38 5.09 3.44 -5.48
N ALA A 39 3.77 3.66 -5.47
CA ALA A 39 3.19 4.88 -6.04
C ALA A 39 3.66 6.11 -5.25
N GLU A 40 4.54 6.93 -5.84
CA GLU A 40 5.13 8.10 -5.19
C GLU A 40 4.10 9.19 -4.86
N ARG A 41 3.01 9.27 -5.64
CA ARG A 41 1.91 10.22 -5.43
C ARG A 41 1.10 9.93 -4.16
N ALA A 42 1.15 8.72 -3.61
CA ALA A 42 0.42 8.39 -2.39
C ALA A 42 1.05 9.10 -1.17
N THR A 43 0.25 9.92 -0.48
CA THR A 43 0.69 10.73 0.67
C THR A 43 0.22 10.14 2.00
N GLY A 44 0.60 10.79 3.10
CA GLY A 44 0.31 10.31 4.45
C GLY A 44 -1.19 10.18 4.75
N ARG A 45 -1.54 9.18 5.57
CA ARG A 45 -2.89 8.90 6.06
C ARG A 45 -2.83 8.50 7.54
N PRO A 46 -3.89 8.75 8.33
CA PRO A 46 -3.92 8.30 9.73
C PRO A 46 -3.68 6.80 9.86
N VAL A 47 -4.29 6.00 8.98
CA VAL A 47 -4.09 4.55 8.92
C VAL A 47 -3.64 4.16 7.51
N VAL A 48 -2.59 3.37 7.43
CA VAL A 48 -2.13 2.73 6.20
C VAL A 48 -2.21 1.22 6.37
N VAL A 49 -2.86 0.55 5.41
CA VAL A 49 -2.90 -0.91 5.33
C VAL A 49 -2.05 -1.31 4.13
N VAL A 50 -1.11 -2.23 4.32
CA VAL A 50 -0.30 -2.83 3.24
C VAL A 50 -0.68 -4.29 3.09
N ALA A 51 -1.20 -4.66 1.93
CA ALA A 51 -1.37 -6.05 1.53
C ALA A 51 -0.09 -6.53 0.82
N VAL A 52 0.65 -7.43 1.47
CA VAL A 52 1.80 -8.12 0.89
C VAL A 52 1.29 -9.30 0.05
N ASN A 53 0.71 -8.96 -1.11
CA ASN A 53 -0.05 -9.87 -1.97
C ASN A 53 0.74 -10.35 -3.21
N GLY A 54 2.03 -10.02 -3.29
CA GLY A 54 2.91 -10.37 -4.40
C GLY A 54 4.22 -9.60 -4.32
N GLY A 55 4.90 -9.44 -5.46
CA GLY A 55 6.19 -8.74 -5.55
C GLY A 55 7.35 -9.54 -4.95
N SER A 56 8.58 -9.07 -5.18
CA SER A 56 9.77 -9.67 -4.55
C SER A 56 9.93 -9.23 -3.09
N ASP A 57 10.82 -9.91 -2.36
CA ASP A 57 11.17 -9.50 -0.99
C ASP A 57 11.87 -8.14 -0.97
N GLU A 58 12.60 -7.78 -2.03
CA GLU A 58 13.17 -6.45 -2.21
C GLU A 58 12.07 -5.38 -2.34
N VAL A 59 11.02 -5.64 -3.13
CA VAL A 59 9.87 -4.74 -3.26
C VAL A 59 9.18 -4.56 -1.91
N THR A 60 8.94 -5.67 -1.20
CA THR A 60 8.32 -5.63 0.13
C THR A 60 9.18 -4.87 1.14
N GLY A 61 10.50 -5.09 1.12
CA GLY A 61 11.47 -4.42 1.98
C GLY A 61 11.56 -2.92 1.75
N LYS A 62 11.28 -2.43 0.53
CA LYS A 62 11.16 -1.00 0.23
C LYS A 62 9.76 -0.45 0.56
N ALA A 63 8.72 -1.24 0.33
CA ALA A 63 7.34 -0.85 0.53
C ALA A 63 6.99 -0.60 2.01
N LEU A 64 7.43 -1.47 2.92
CA LEU A 64 7.04 -1.37 4.33
C LEU A 64 7.59 -0.10 5.02
N PRO A 65 8.87 0.29 4.86
CA PRO A 65 9.35 1.57 5.38
C PRO A 65 8.65 2.78 4.76
N ALA A 66 8.38 2.76 3.45
CA ALA A 66 7.65 3.84 2.79
C ALA A 66 6.21 3.96 3.31
N ALA A 67 5.52 2.83 3.52
CA ALA A 67 4.20 2.79 4.12
C ALA A 67 4.21 3.26 5.59
N MET A 68 5.24 2.91 6.35
CA MET A 68 5.45 3.40 7.71
C MET A 68 5.58 4.93 7.74
N ALA A 69 6.37 5.52 6.84
CA ALA A 69 6.52 6.98 6.73
C ALA A 69 5.21 7.68 6.34
N ARG A 70 4.28 6.98 5.68
CA ARG A 70 2.95 7.48 5.32
C ARG A 70 1.91 7.28 6.44
N ALA A 71 2.15 6.41 7.41
CA ALA A 71 1.20 6.12 8.48
C ALA A 71 1.34 7.13 9.63
N GLY A 72 0.31 7.95 9.84
CA GLY A 72 0.30 8.95 10.92
C GLY A 72 0.00 8.38 12.30
N VAL A 73 -0.76 7.28 12.38
CA VAL A 73 -1.20 6.67 13.65
C VAL A 73 -0.95 5.17 13.66
N LEU A 74 -1.31 4.47 12.58
CA LEU A 74 -1.24 3.01 12.54
C LEU A 74 -0.84 2.50 11.15
N LEU A 75 0.15 1.61 11.14
CA LEU A 75 0.45 0.74 10.01
C LEU A 75 -0.10 -0.66 10.29
N ILE A 76 -0.89 -1.20 9.37
CA ILE A 76 -1.36 -2.59 9.38
C ILE A 76 -0.73 -3.30 8.18
N VAL A 77 -0.12 -4.46 8.42
CA VAL A 77 0.48 -5.28 7.36
C VAL A 77 -0.25 -6.62 7.29
N CYS A 78 -0.77 -6.94 6.11
CA CYS A 78 -1.56 -8.15 5.84
C CYS A 78 -0.83 -9.03 4.82
N GLY A 79 -0.59 -10.29 5.15
CA GLY A 79 0.10 -11.24 4.27
C GLY A 79 0.63 -12.43 5.05
N ASP A 80 1.54 -13.20 4.46
CA ASP A 80 2.24 -14.30 5.13
C ASP A 80 3.13 -13.76 6.28
N PRO A 81 2.83 -14.10 7.55
CA PRO A 81 3.60 -13.61 8.69
C PRO A 81 5.08 -14.00 8.64
N GLN A 82 5.42 -15.18 8.09
CA GLN A 82 6.82 -15.64 8.02
C GLN A 82 7.62 -14.75 7.06
N ARG A 83 7.06 -14.50 5.88
CA ARG A 83 7.66 -13.61 4.88
C ARG A 83 7.83 -12.19 5.41
N ILE A 84 6.78 -11.64 6.02
CA ILE A 84 6.80 -10.28 6.58
C ILE A 84 7.89 -10.16 7.66
N THR A 85 7.96 -11.13 8.55
CA THR A 85 8.94 -11.18 9.64
C THR A 85 10.37 -11.29 9.10
N ALA A 86 10.60 -12.12 8.09
CA ALA A 86 11.89 -12.28 7.43
C ALA A 86 12.37 -10.98 6.76
N VAL A 87 11.49 -10.30 6.02
CA VAL A 87 11.80 -9.02 5.35
C VAL A 87 12.11 -7.91 6.35
N LEU A 88 11.44 -7.91 7.51
CA LEU A 88 11.70 -6.95 8.59
C LEU A 88 12.96 -7.26 9.40
N GLY A 89 13.68 -8.35 9.10
CA GLY A 89 14.89 -8.75 9.83
C GLY A 89 14.60 -9.17 11.28
N ALA A 90 13.34 -9.46 11.61
CA ALA A 90 12.94 -9.95 12.92
C ALA A 90 13.27 -11.46 13.00
N HIS A 91 14.51 -11.78 13.34
CA HIS A 91 14.88 -13.14 13.71
C HIS A 91 14.50 -13.34 15.19
N ALA A 92 13.64 -14.32 15.47
CA ALA A 92 13.30 -14.75 16.82
C ALA A 92 14.49 -15.39 17.52
#